data_AF-A0A659UCW7-F1
#
_entry.id   AF-A0A659UCW7-F1
#
_cell.length_a   1.000
_cell.length_b   1.000
_cell.length_c   1.000
_cell.angle_alpha   90.00
_cell.angle_beta   90.00
_cell.angle_gamma   90.00
#
_symmetry.space_group_name_H-M   'P 1'
#
loop_
_entity.id
_entity.type
_entity.pdbx_description
1 polymer ?
#
loop_
_entity_poly.entity_id
_entity_poly.type
_entity_poly.pdbx_seq_one_letter_code
_entity_poly.pdbx_strand_id
1 'polypeptide(L)'
;DQLKWEDFSVAWETDVKAGLYWLQAALNLPLKPGSRVLVGSSGAAVTGSQMSGGYGGSKRMLWFMAKYANVVAQEKGLGIRFQAILPRQIILGTGIGDAAAGAYAGSIGITPEQFVARFGAP
;
A
#
# COMPACT_ATOMS: atom_id res chain seq x y z
N ASP A 1 12.50 13.65 -14.05
CA ASP A 1 12.06 13.85 -15.45
C ASP A 1 12.44 12.69 -16.36
N GLN A 2 13.45 11.88 -16.01
CA GLN A 2 13.88 10.70 -16.79
C GLN A 2 13.23 9.35 -16.40
N LEU A 3 12.20 9.34 -15.55
CA LEU A 3 11.54 8.09 -15.12
C LEU A 3 10.69 7.53 -16.27
N LYS A 4 10.92 6.27 -16.64
CA LYS A 4 10.15 5.59 -17.68
C LYS A 4 8.75 5.22 -17.20
N TRP A 5 7.81 5.13 -18.13
CA TRP A 5 6.44 4.75 -17.81
C TRP A 5 6.36 3.35 -17.20
N GLU A 6 7.17 2.41 -17.70
CA GLU A 6 7.22 1.04 -17.21
C GLU A 6 7.57 1.01 -15.72
N ASP A 7 8.64 1.71 -15.32
CA ASP A 7 9.08 1.81 -13.93
C ASP A 7 8.07 2.57 -13.06
N PHE A 8 7.46 3.63 -13.60
CA PHE A 8 6.44 4.41 -12.91
C PHE A 8 5.18 3.58 -12.61
N SER A 9 4.78 2.71 -13.53
CA SER A 9 3.49 2.00 -13.51
C SER A 9 3.54 0.62 -12.87
N VAL A 10 4.72 0.07 -12.55
CA VAL A 10 4.87 -1.28 -11.96
C VAL A 10 3.88 -1.53 -10.83
N ALA A 11 3.80 -0.62 -9.85
CA ALA A 11 2.96 -0.81 -8.67
C ALA A 11 1.45 -0.77 -8.99
N TRP A 12 1.04 -0.26 -10.15
CA TRP A 12 -0.34 -0.34 -10.63
C TRP A 12 -0.62 -1.71 -11.24
N GLU A 13 0.29 -2.20 -12.09
CA GLU A 13 0.17 -3.51 -12.74
C GLU A 13 0.29 -4.68 -11.75
N THR A 14 0.99 -4.50 -10.63
CA THR A 14 1.07 -5.50 -9.56
C THR A 14 0.00 -5.26 -8.50
N ASP A 15 0.15 -4.19 -7.71
CA ASP A 15 -0.52 -4.08 -6.41
C ASP A 15 -1.99 -3.70 -6.59
N VAL A 16 -2.27 -2.70 -7.43
CA VAL A 16 -3.64 -2.23 -7.69
C VAL A 16 -4.43 -3.29 -8.43
N LYS A 17 -3.83 -3.92 -9.45
CA LYS A 17 -4.44 -5.02 -10.20
C LYS A 17 -4.79 -6.20 -9.29
N ALA A 18 -3.85 -6.64 -8.45
CA ALA A 18 -4.11 -7.71 -7.48
C ALA A 18 -5.21 -7.31 -6.48
N GLY A 19 -5.14 -6.08 -5.95
CA GLY A 19 -6.16 -5.56 -5.04
C GLY A 19 -7.56 -5.53 -5.67
N LEU A 20 -7.65 -5.21 -6.97
CA LEU A 20 -8.92 -5.16 -7.69
C LEU A 20 -9.55 -6.54 -7.73
N TYR A 21 -8.79 -7.55 -8.17
CA TYR A 21 -9.30 -8.91 -8.29
C TYR A 21 -9.64 -9.52 -6.94
N TRP A 22 -8.83 -9.26 -5.89
CA TRP A 22 -9.13 -9.76 -4.55
C TRP A 22 -10.38 -9.14 -3.94
N LEU A 23 -10.61 -7.85 -4.13
CA LEU A 23 -11.84 -7.19 -3.68
C LEU A 23 -13.06 -7.71 -4.44
N GLN A 24 -12.96 -7.88 -5.76
CA GLN A 24 -14.02 -8.48 -6.55
C GLN A 24 -14.35 -9.89 -6.07
N ALA A 25 -13.33 -10.73 -5.79
CA ALA A 25 -13.53 -12.06 -5.25
C ALA A 25 -14.24 -12.02 -3.89
N ALA A 26 -13.79 -11.17 -2.96
CA ALA A 26 -14.42 -11.02 -1.64
C ALA A 26 -15.87 -10.50 -1.68
N LEU A 27 -16.22 -9.70 -2.70
CA LEU A 27 -17.57 -9.16 -2.89
C LEU A 27 -18.52 -10.07 -3.66
N ASN A 28 -18.00 -11.02 -4.45
CA ASN A 28 -18.79 -11.90 -5.31
C ASN A 28 -18.84 -13.35 -4.80
N LEU A 29 -17.84 -13.78 -4.03
CA LEU A 29 -17.84 -15.04 -3.29
C LEU A 29 -17.77 -14.71 -1.79
N PRO A 30 -18.85 -14.15 -1.22
CA PRO A 30 -18.77 -13.44 0.05
C PRO A 30 -18.40 -14.36 1.21
N LEU A 31 -17.50 -13.85 2.04
CA LEU A 31 -17.09 -14.48 3.30
C LEU A 31 -18.27 -14.55 4.28
N LYS A 32 -18.11 -15.32 5.37
CA LYS A 32 -19.11 -15.37 6.45
C LYS A 32 -19.43 -13.94 6.96
N PRO A 33 -20.70 -13.57 7.15
CA PRO A 33 -21.06 -12.29 7.78
C PRO A 33 -20.31 -12.08 9.09
N GLY A 34 -19.88 -10.84 9.36
CA GLY A 34 -18.97 -10.47 10.45
C GLY A 34 -17.49 -10.51 10.06
N SER A 35 -17.12 -11.08 8.90
CA SER A 35 -15.74 -11.13 8.41
C SER A 35 -15.19 -9.74 8.10
N ARG A 36 -13.86 -9.62 8.21
CA ARG A 36 -13.12 -8.41 7.84
C ARG A 36 -12.02 -8.74 6.83
N VAL A 37 -12.00 -7.98 5.74
CA VAL A 37 -10.97 -8.07 4.70
C VAL A 37 -9.97 -6.94 4.92
N LEU A 38 -8.70 -7.31 5.10
CA LEU A 38 -7.62 -6.34 5.29
C LEU A 38 -6.95 -6.08 3.93
N VAL A 39 -6.97 -4.82 3.51
CA VAL A 39 -6.35 -4.37 2.26
C VAL A 39 -5.00 -3.76 2.58
N GLY A 40 -3.92 -4.44 2.18
CA GLY A 40 -2.56 -3.97 2.38
C GLY A 40 -2.27 -2.74 1.52
N SER A 41 -1.88 -1.64 2.15
CA SER A 41 -1.41 -0.42 1.50
C SER A 41 -0.03 -0.04 2.07
N SER A 42 0.28 1.24 2.18
CA SER A 42 1.54 1.77 2.69
C SER A 42 1.34 3.18 3.24
N GLY A 43 2.18 3.61 4.17
CA GLY A 43 2.27 5.00 4.61
C GLY A 43 2.53 5.97 3.44
N ALA A 44 3.13 5.49 2.35
CA ALA A 44 3.30 6.24 1.11
C ALA A 44 1.97 6.73 0.50
N ALA A 45 0.83 6.11 0.85
CA ALA A 45 -0.49 6.57 0.44
C ALA A 45 -0.91 7.90 1.11
N VAL A 46 -0.22 8.32 2.19
CA VAL A 46 -0.50 9.56 2.92
C VAL A 46 0.37 10.70 2.39
N THR A 47 1.68 10.50 2.35
CA THR A 47 2.66 11.56 2.08
C THR A 47 3.37 11.41 0.73
N GLY A 48 3.04 10.39 -0.05
CA GLY A 48 3.77 10.01 -1.26
C GLY A 48 5.04 9.20 -0.98
N SER A 49 5.73 8.84 -2.06
CA SER A 49 7.03 8.14 -2.03
C SER A 49 7.87 8.68 -3.19
N GLN A 50 8.59 9.78 -2.95
CA GLN A 50 9.22 10.59 -4.00
C GLN A 50 10.16 9.81 -4.91
N MET A 51 10.83 8.77 -4.37
CA MET A 51 11.80 7.96 -5.12
C MET A 51 11.21 6.69 -5.73
N SER A 52 9.89 6.49 -5.68
CA SER A 52 9.27 5.20 -6.04
C SER A 52 8.21 5.31 -7.15
N GLY A 53 8.34 6.30 -8.03
CA GLY A 53 7.43 6.48 -9.17
C GLY A 53 5.96 6.55 -8.76
N GLY A 54 5.11 5.75 -9.39
CA GLY A 54 3.66 5.72 -9.13
C GLY A 54 3.23 5.04 -7.83
N TYR A 55 4.17 4.55 -7.00
CA TYR A 55 3.89 3.75 -5.81
C TYR A 55 2.97 4.44 -4.78
N GLY A 56 3.22 5.72 -4.45
CA GLY A 56 2.38 6.44 -3.49
C GLY A 56 0.92 6.54 -3.95
N GLY A 57 0.72 6.85 -5.24
CA GLY A 57 -0.61 6.89 -5.87
C GLY A 57 -1.27 5.51 -5.92
N SER A 58 -0.52 4.47 -6.27
CA SER A 58 -1.05 3.10 -6.35
C SER A 58 -1.52 2.61 -4.96
N LYS A 59 -0.74 2.89 -3.91
CA LYS A 59 -1.11 2.56 -2.52
C LYS A 59 -2.32 3.36 -2.04
N ARG A 60 -2.45 4.62 -2.45
CA ARG A 60 -3.65 5.43 -2.18
C ARG A 60 -4.89 4.88 -2.91
N MET A 61 -4.73 4.36 -4.12
CA MET A 61 -5.82 3.72 -4.85
C MET A 61 -6.35 2.49 -4.12
N LEU A 62 -5.48 1.64 -3.56
CA LEU A 62 -5.90 0.50 -2.73
C LEU A 62 -6.73 0.94 -1.51
N TRP A 63 -6.37 2.06 -0.88
CA TRP A 63 -7.15 2.63 0.21
C TRP A 63 -8.54 3.10 -0.25
N PHE A 64 -8.62 3.79 -1.39
CA PHE A 64 -9.92 4.15 -1.98
C PHE A 64 -10.76 2.92 -2.34
N MET A 65 -10.15 1.88 -2.91
CA MET A 65 -10.87 0.66 -3.25
C MET A 65 -11.42 -0.05 -2.01
N ALA A 66 -10.69 -0.08 -0.89
CA ALA A 66 -11.23 -0.58 0.37
C ALA A 66 -12.45 0.23 0.84
N LYS A 67 -12.42 1.56 0.69
CA LYS A 67 -13.59 2.42 0.98
C LYS A 67 -14.77 2.08 0.07
N TYR A 68 -14.55 1.94 -1.24
CA TYR A 68 -15.59 1.64 -2.21
C TYR A 68 -16.18 0.24 -2.00
N ALA A 69 -15.34 -0.74 -1.68
CA ALA A 69 -15.79 -2.10 -1.37
C ALA A 69 -16.73 -2.15 -0.14
N ASN A 70 -16.56 -1.27 0.85
CA ASN A 70 -17.52 -1.17 1.95
C ASN A 70 -18.90 -0.69 1.49
N VAL A 71 -18.97 0.26 0.56
CA VAL A 71 -20.24 0.73 -0.02
C VAL A 71 -20.93 -0.43 -0.73
N VAL A 72 -20.21 -1.14 -1.60
CA VAL A 72 -20.76 -2.30 -2.32
C VAL A 72 -21.19 -3.41 -1.36
N ALA A 73 -20.43 -3.68 -0.30
CA ALA A 73 -20.79 -4.68 0.69
C ALA A 73 -22.06 -4.32 1.48
N GLN A 74 -22.27 -3.03 1.74
CA GLN A 74 -23.47 -2.52 2.37
C GLN A 74 -24.68 -2.64 1.43
N GLU A 75 -24.55 -2.20 0.18
CA GLU A 75 -25.61 -2.29 -0.84
C GLU A 75 -26.05 -3.74 -1.08
N LYS A 76 -25.10 -4.68 -1.05
CA LYS A 76 -25.37 -6.12 -1.19
C LYS A 76 -25.78 -6.83 0.12
N GLY A 77 -25.80 -6.13 1.25
CA GLY A 77 -26.16 -6.72 2.55
C GLY A 77 -25.22 -7.86 3.01
N LEU A 78 -23.94 -7.84 2.63
CA LEU A 78 -23.02 -8.98 2.85
C LEU A 78 -22.57 -9.15 4.31
N GLY A 79 -22.70 -8.12 5.14
CA GLY A 79 -22.25 -8.15 6.54
C GLY A 79 -20.72 -8.23 6.70
N ILE A 80 -19.94 -7.93 5.67
CA ILE A 80 -18.46 -7.91 5.71
C ILE A 80 -17.92 -6.48 5.68
N ARG A 81 -16.72 -6.25 6.23
CA ARG A 81 -16.07 -4.94 6.27
C ARG A 81 -14.68 -4.98 5.65
N PHE A 82 -14.34 -3.97 4.85
CA PHE A 82 -13.03 -3.79 4.26
C PHE A 82 -12.25 -2.72 5.04
N GLN A 83 -10.98 -2.98 5.34
CA GLN A 83 -10.12 -2.05 6.09
C GLN A 83 -8.76 -1.95 5.42
N ALA A 84 -8.36 -0.74 5.04
CA ALA A 84 -7.00 -0.50 4.59
C ALA A 84 -6.05 -0.43 5.80
N ILE A 85 -4.90 -1.08 5.71
CA ILE A 85 -3.80 -0.98 6.67
C ILE A 85 -2.61 -0.32 5.97
N LEU A 86 -2.07 0.73 6.59
CA LEU A 86 -1.00 1.55 6.04
C LEU A 86 0.23 1.52 6.97
N PRO A 87 1.10 0.52 6.84
CA PRO A 87 2.38 0.50 7.56
C PRO A 87 3.20 1.73 7.20
N ARG A 88 3.61 2.52 8.19
CA ARG A 88 4.35 3.78 7.99
C ARG A 88 5.86 3.64 8.14
N GLN A 89 6.32 2.59 8.80
CA GLN A 89 7.73 2.36 9.10
C GLN A 89 8.38 1.52 8.01
N ILE A 90 9.66 1.82 7.75
CA ILE A 90 10.55 0.92 7.03
C ILE A 90 11.31 0.09 8.06
N ILE A 91 11.28 -1.24 7.88
CA ILE A 91 11.89 -2.19 8.81
C ILE A 91 13.14 -2.78 8.16
N LEU A 92 14.30 -2.48 8.76
CA LEU A 92 15.59 -3.06 8.36
C LEU A 92 15.61 -4.58 8.61
N GLY A 93 16.44 -5.30 7.87
CA GLY A 93 16.57 -6.76 7.91
C GLY A 93 15.50 -7.52 7.12
N THR A 94 14.60 -6.81 6.42
CA THR A 94 13.55 -7.43 5.58
C THR A 94 13.96 -7.60 4.11
N GLY A 95 15.18 -7.18 3.74
CA GLY A 95 15.65 -7.10 2.35
C GLY A 95 15.02 -5.92 1.61
N ILE A 96 13.69 -5.88 1.50
CA ILE A 96 12.98 -4.76 0.84
C ILE A 96 13.12 -3.46 1.65
N GLY A 97 13.06 -3.55 2.98
CA GLY A 97 13.25 -2.40 3.85
C GLY A 97 14.69 -1.89 3.82
N ASP A 98 15.68 -2.78 3.69
CA ASP A 98 17.09 -2.41 3.57
C ASP A 98 17.36 -1.67 2.24
N ALA A 99 16.80 -2.17 1.14
CA ALA A 99 16.90 -1.53 -0.16
C ALA A 99 16.24 -0.14 -0.16
N ALA A 100 15.03 -0.02 0.40
CA ALA A 100 14.31 1.24 0.48
C ALA A 100 15.02 2.24 1.40
N ALA A 101 15.41 1.82 2.61
CA ALA A 101 16.15 2.65 3.54
C ALA A 101 17.49 3.09 2.95
N GLY A 102 18.23 2.20 2.29
CA GLY A 102 19.48 2.53 1.61
C GLY A 102 19.31 3.58 0.52
N ALA A 103 18.30 3.46 -0.34
CA ALA A 103 18.03 4.43 -1.40
C ALA A 103 17.70 5.82 -0.84
N TYR A 104 16.79 5.88 0.13
CA TYR A 104 16.40 7.15 0.74
C TYR A 104 17.52 7.76 1.57
N ALA A 105 18.24 6.96 2.37
CA ALA A 105 19.37 7.42 3.18
C ALA A 105 20.51 7.96 2.30
N GLY A 106 20.84 7.25 1.22
CA GLY A 106 21.83 7.68 0.24
C GLY A 106 21.49 9.02 -0.43
N SER A 107 20.20 9.26 -0.72
CA SER A 107 19.76 10.52 -1.36
C SER A 107 19.98 11.77 -0.50
N ILE A 108 20.15 11.61 0.81
CA ILE A 108 20.34 12.70 1.78
C ILE A 108 21.64 12.56 2.59
N GLY A 109 22.53 11.63 2.20
CA GLY A 109 23.86 11.48 2.79
C GLY A 109 23.90 10.97 4.24
N ILE A 110 22.97 10.10 4.64
CA ILE A 110 22.94 9.50 5.98
C ILE A 110 22.96 7.96 5.92
N THR A 111 23.06 7.29 7.07
CA THR A 111 22.96 5.82 7.12
C THR A 111 21.50 5.33 7.12
N PRO A 112 21.22 4.09 6.67
CA PRO A 112 19.89 3.49 6.74
C PRO A 112 19.27 3.53 8.15
N GLU A 113 20.08 3.31 9.19
CA GLU A 113 19.67 3.34 10.59
C GLU A 113 19.22 4.75 11.00
N GLN A 114 20.00 5.77 10.63
CA GLN A 114 19.65 7.17 10.86
C GLN A 114 18.39 7.58 10.10
N PHE A 115 18.14 6.99 8.93
CA PHE A 115 16.92 7.21 8.17
C PHE A 115 15.71 6.61 8.86
N VAL A 116 15.74 5.32 9.22
CA VAL A 116 14.59 4.65 9.84
C VAL A 116 14.24 5.18 11.23
N ALA A 117 15.23 5.68 11.99
CA ALA A 117 15.01 6.30 13.29
C ALA A 117 14.07 7.53 13.21
N ARG A 118 13.96 8.18 12.04
CA ARG A 118 13.09 9.36 11.83
C ARG A 118 11.60 9.03 11.83
N PHE A 119 11.22 7.76 11.67
CA PHE A 119 9.82 7.34 11.78
C PHE A 119 9.31 7.33 13.23
N GLY A 120 10.19 7.48 14.22
CA GLY A 120 9.85 7.41 15.64
C GLY A 120 9.70 5.97 16.16
N ALA A 121 9.45 5.84 17.47
CA ALA A 121 9.08 4.55 18.06
C ALA A 121 7.72 4.09 17.49
N PRO A 122 7.51 2.77 17.31
CA PRO A 122 6.20 2.21 16.97
C PRO A 122 5.11 2.56 17.98
#